data_AF-X1JVT1-F1
#
_entry.id   AF-X1JVT1-F1
#
_cell.length_a   1.000
_cell.length_b   1.000
_cell.length_c   1.000
_cell.angle_alpha   90.00
_cell.angle_beta   90.00
_cell.angle_gamma   90.00
#
_symmetry.space_group_name_H-M   'P 1'
#
loop_
_entity.id
_entity.type
_entity.pdbx_description
1 polymer ?
#
loop_
_entity_poly.entity_id
_entity_poly.type
_entity_poly.pdbx_seq_one_letter_code
_entity_poly.pdbx_strand_id
1 'polypeptide(L)' 'VLTALLPDPSHYGRIVMNGYIDGYRQVEKIVESKDASSEELEIKEINSGFFYPTLKASIHRKPHQSLRTYRVKMKQLTQS' A
#
# COMPACT_ATOMS: atom_id res chain seq x y z
N VAL A 1 -5.99 -1.12 -2.56
CA VAL A 1 -7.03 -0.76 -1.58
C VAL A 1 -6.57 -1.23 -0.21
N LEU A 2 -6.85 -0.46 0.85
CA LEU A 2 -6.61 -0.91 2.22
C LEU A 2 -7.87 -1.60 2.74
N THR A 3 -7.71 -2.83 3.25
CA THR A 3 -8.81 -3.63 3.77
C THR A 3 -8.54 -4.04 5.21
N ALA A 4 -9.59 -4.37 5.95
CA ALA A 4 -9.49 -4.87 7.31
C ALA A 4 -10.53 -5.97 7.54
N LEU A 5 -10.21 -6.93 8.39
CA LEU A 5 -11.16 -7.90 8.90
C LEU A 5 -11.74 -7.38 10.21
N LEU A 6 -13.07 -7.22 10.28
CA LEU A 6 -13.77 -6.80 11.48
C LEU A 6 -14.75 -7.87 11.95
N PRO A 7 -14.87 -8.10 13.27
CA PRO A 7 -15.90 -9.00 13.81
C PRO A 7 -17.32 -8.47 13.53
N ASP A 8 -17.50 -7.15 13.61
CA ASP A 8 -18.71 -6.44 13.20
C ASP A 8 -18.39 -5.41 12.09
N PRO A 9 -18.68 -5.73 10.83
CA PRO A 9 -18.40 -4.86 9.70
C PRO A 9 -19.50 -3.82 9.42
N SER A 10 -20.65 -3.89 10.12
CA SER A 10 -21.87 -3.07 9.97
C SER A 10 -21.81 -2.00 8.86
N HIS A 11 -21.47 -0.76 9.19
CA HIS A 11 -21.57 0.42 8.32
C HIS A 11 -20.51 0.53 7.22
N TYR A 12 -19.52 -0.37 7.19
CA TYR A 12 -18.42 -0.30 6.22
C TYR A 12 -18.77 -1.00 4.91
N GLY A 13 -18.25 -0.49 3.79
CA GLY A 13 -18.33 -1.22 2.53
C GLY A 13 -17.66 -2.59 2.58
N ARG A 14 -18.16 -3.55 1.80
CA ARG A 14 -17.66 -4.93 1.71
C ARG A 14 -16.71 -5.09 0.54
N ILE A 15 -15.67 -5.89 0.74
CA ILE A 15 -14.72 -6.26 -0.32
C ILE A 15 -15.12 -7.64 -0.84
N VAL A 16 -15.64 -7.70 -2.07
CA VAL A 16 -15.92 -8.96 -2.76
C VAL A 16 -14.66 -9.38 -3.51
N MET A 17 -14.26 -10.65 -3.35
CA MET A 17 -13.00 -11.18 -3.87
C MET A 17 -13.26 -12.26 -4.90
N ASN A 18 -12.50 -12.25 -6.01
CA ASN A 18 -12.62 -13.22 -7.08
C ASN A 18 -11.33 -14.04 -7.22
N GLY A 19 -11.06 -14.84 -6.18
CA GLY A 19 -9.94 -15.79 -6.18
C GLY A 19 -8.55 -15.17 -6.13
N TYR A 20 -7.57 -15.92 -6.65
CA TYR A 20 -6.16 -15.54 -6.69
C TYR A 20 -5.66 -15.54 -8.14
N ILE A 21 -4.90 -14.51 -8.51
CA ILE A 21 -4.17 -14.43 -9.77
C ILE A 21 -2.71 -14.16 -9.43
N ASP A 22 -1.79 -14.95 -9.98
CA ASP A 22 -0.35 -14.85 -9.74
C ASP A 22 0.04 -14.85 -8.24
N GLY A 23 -0.74 -15.54 -7.41
CA GLY A 23 -0.55 -15.60 -5.96
C GLY A 23 -1.15 -14.43 -5.16
N TYR A 24 -1.83 -13.50 -5.82
CA TYR A 24 -2.46 -12.33 -5.18
C TYR A 24 -3.97 -12.45 -5.20
N ARG A 25 -4.63 -12.08 -4.09
CA ARG A 25 -6.10 -12.03 -4.03
C ARG A 25 -6.62 -10.93 -4.95
N GLN A 26 -7.60 -11.26 -5.77
CA GLN A 26 -8.24 -10.29 -6.65
C GLN A 26 -9.51 -9.72 -6.04
N VAL A 27 -9.65 -8.40 -6.13
CA VAL A 27 -10.88 -7.70 -5.75
C VAL A 27 -11.80 -7.70 -6.97
N GLU A 28 -13.00 -8.25 -6.81
CA GLU A 28 -14.05 -8.19 -7.82
C GLU A 28 -14.73 -6.83 -7.83
N LYS A 29 -15.19 -6.41 -6.65
CA LYS A 29 -15.86 -5.13 -6.44
C LYS A 29 -15.81 -4.71 -4.97
N ILE A 30 -16.03 -3.43 -4.75
CA ILE A 30 -16.25 -2.84 -3.44
C ILE A 30 -17.69 -2.34 -3.42
N VAL A 31 -18.47 -2.80 -2.45
CA VAL A 31 -19.90 -2.46 -2.33
C VAL A 31 -20.12 -1.68 -1.05
N GLU A 32 -20.78 -0.53 -1.12
CA GLU A 32 -21.15 0.24 0.07
C GLU A 32 -22.15 -0.53 0.93
N SER A 33 -22.08 -0.43 2.26
CA SER A 33 -22.93 -1.21 3.18
C SER A 33 -24.43 -1.09 2.89
N LYS A 34 -24.88 0.10 2.46
CA LYS A 34 -26.29 0.37 2.15
C LYS A 34 -26.78 -0.30 0.85
N ASP A 35 -25.86 -0.63 -0.05
CA ASP A 35 -26.12 -1.17 -1.38
C ASP A 35 -25.77 -2.68 -1.46
N ALA A 36 -25.22 -3.24 -0.38
CA ALA A 36 -24.80 -4.64 -0.28
C ALA A 36 -25.99 -5.59 -0.16
N SER A 37 -25.91 -6.73 -0.85
CA SER A 37 -26.88 -7.82 -0.67
C SER A 37 -26.77 -8.44 0.73
N SER A 38 -27.78 -9.21 1.14
CA SER A 38 -27.73 -9.95 2.41
C SER A 38 -26.50 -10.87 2.51
N GLU A 39 -26.13 -11.51 1.39
CA GLU A 39 -24.96 -12.39 1.30
C GLU A 39 -23.65 -11.59 1.40
N GLU A 40 -23.58 -10.43 0.75
CA GLU A 40 -22.42 -9.55 0.83
C GLU A 40 -22.25 -8.96 2.24
N LEU A 41 -23.34 -8.67 2.95
CA LEU A 41 -23.30 -8.16 4.32
C LEU A 41 -22.66 -9.14 5.32
N GLU A 42 -22.63 -10.44 5.02
CA GLU A 42 -21.94 -11.45 5.84
C GLU A 42 -20.42 -11.37 5.73
N ILE A 43 -19.90 -10.76 4.66
CA ILE A 43 -18.46 -10.59 4.45
C ILE A 43 -17.88 -9.72 5.56
N LYS A 44 -16.85 -10.23 6.23
CA LYS A 44 -16.16 -9.54 7.34
C LYS A 44 -15.02 -8.64 6.90
N GLU A 45 -14.58 -8.79 5.65
CA GLU A 45 -13.56 -7.92 5.06
C GLU A 45 -14.19 -6.63 4.53
N ILE A 46 -13.68 -5.50 5.03
CA ILE A 46 -14.21 -4.19 4.75
C ILE A 46 -13.23 -3.33 3.94
N ASN A 47 -13.78 -2.37 3.18
CA ASN A 47 -13.02 -1.20 2.76
C ASN A 47 -12.90 -0.26 3.97
N SER A 48 -11.69 0.10 4.38
CA SER A 48 -11.46 1.02 5.50
C SER A 48 -11.88 2.47 5.21
N GLY A 49 -12.43 2.75 4.03
CA GLY A 49 -12.91 4.07 3.60
C GLY A 49 -11.79 5.04 3.25
N PHE A 50 -10.53 4.58 3.26
CA PHE A 50 -9.38 5.42 2.98
C PHE A 50 -8.91 5.23 1.53
N PHE A 51 -9.17 6.25 0.71
CA PHE A 51 -8.62 6.34 -0.62
C PHE A 51 -7.29 7.10 -0.57
N TYR A 52 -6.19 6.43 -0.88
CA TYR A 52 -4.91 7.10 -1.11
C TYR A 52 -4.81 7.45 -2.60
N PRO A 53 -5.05 8.70 -3.02
CA PRO A 53 -4.76 9.09 -4.39
C PRO A 53 -3.25 8.92 -4.58
N THR A 54 -2.85 8.04 -5.50
CA THR A 54 -1.46 7.95 -5.93
C THR A 54 -1.03 9.34 -6.37
N LEU A 55 -0.23 10.01 -5.55
CA LEU A 55 0.50 11.19 -5.96
C LEU A 55 1.40 10.71 -7.10
N LYS A 56 1.05 11.05 -8.35
CA LYS A 56 2.01 10.93 -9.46
C LYS A 56 3.26 11.64 -9.00
N ALA A 57 4.34 10.89 -8.85
CA ALA A 57 5.64 11.40 -8.44
C ALA A 57 6.22 12.30 -9.54
N SER A 58 5.65 13.50 -9.68
CA SER A 58 6.35 14.66 -10.23
C SER A 58 6.98 15.41 -9.07
N ILE A 59 7.73 14.70 -8.23
CA ILE A 59 8.65 15.34 -7.29
C ILE A 59 9.81 15.80 -8.17
N HIS A 60 9.77 17.07 -8.54
CA HIS A 60 10.84 17.76 -9.28
C HIS A 60 12.12 17.68 -8.43
N ARG A 61 12.90 16.60 -8.57
CA ARG A 61 14.21 16.47 -7.91
C ARG A 61 15.12 17.53 -8.51
N LYS A 62 15.37 18.62 -7.79
CA LYS A 62 16.53 19.46 -8.09
C LYS A 62 17.79 18.60 -7.88
N PRO A 63 18.77 18.65 -8.80
CA PRO A 63 19.99 17.87 -8.66
C PRO A 63 20.71 18.30 -7.39
N HIS A 64 21.02 17.31 -6.55
CA HIS A 64 21.78 17.50 -5.32
C HIS A 64 23.19 17.97 -5.67
N GLN A 65 23.51 19.24 -5.37
CA GLN A 65 24.88 19.73 -5.48
C GLN A 65 25.78 19.04 -4.43
N SER A 66 26.80 18.39 -4.98
CA SER A 66 28.09 17.96 -4.41
C SER A 66 28.20 17.75 -2.89
N LEU A 67 28.27 16.49 -2.48
CA LEU A 67 28.90 16.13 -1.22
C LEU A 67 30.43 16.32 -1.36
N ARG A 68 30.92 17.32 -0.65
CA ARG A 68 32.35 17.56 -0.39
C ARG A 68 33.00 16.30 0.19
N THR A 69 34.06 15.90 -0.48
CA THR A 69 35.24 15.13 -0.06
C THR A 69 35.32 14.72 1.41
N TYR A 70 35.13 13.43 1.69
CA TYR A 70 35.75 12.75 2.85
C TYR A 70 36.93 11.93 2.36
N ARG A 71 38.11 12.54 2.38
CA ARG A 71 39.40 11.87 2.15
C ARG A 71 39.77 11.13 3.44
N VAL A 72 39.26 9.91 3.61
CA VAL A 72 39.70 9.01 4.68
C VAL A 72 41.14 8.59 4.37
N LYS A 73 42.09 9.06 5.19
CA LYS A 73 43.45 8.52 5.28
C LYS A 73 43.36 7.08 5.77
N MET A 74 43.41 6.11 4.84
CA MET A 74 43.66 4.69 5.12
C MET A 74 44.67 4.18 4.08
N LYS A 75 45.94 4.47 4.32
CA LYS A 75 47.10 3.71 3.84
C LYS A 75 48.16 3.73 4.93
N GLN A 76 48.06 2.80 5.87
CA GLN A 76 49.26 2.14 6.39
C GLN A 76 49.39 0.81 5.63
N LEU A 77 50.61 0.31 5.52
CA LEU A 77 51.05 -0.94 4.90
C LEU A 77 51.44 -0.82 3.42
N THR A 78 52.59 -0.20 3.17
CA THR A 78 53.72 -0.84 2.47
C THR A 78 54.96 0.04 2.64
N GLN A 79 56.09 -0.60 2.97
CA GLN A 79 57.46 -0.08 3.13
C GLN A 79 57.91 0.32 4.54
N SER A 80 58.44 -0.68 5.26
CA SER A 80 59.84 -0.68 5.73
C SER A 80 60.41 -2.07 5.55
#